data_AF-A0A397TX10-F1
#
_entry.id   AF-A0A397TX10-F1
#
_cell.length_a   1.000
_cell.length_b   1.000
_cell.length_c   1.000
_cell.angle_alpha   90.00
_cell.angle_beta   90.00
_cell.angle_gamma   90.00
#
_symmetry.space_group_name_H-M   'P 1'
#
loop_
_entity.id
_entity.type
_entity.pdbx_description
1 polymer ?
#
loop_
_entity_poly.entity_id
_entity_poly.type
_entity_poly.pdbx_seq_one_letter_code
_entity_poly.pdbx_strand_id
1 'polypeptide(L)'
;MQNVSLCYHFGIGVEINYQKSFEYCKRSADLGNENGMNSVGKCYKHGKGVDQDNNKAFEYYEKSANMGNKGAMYNVAGCYRNGIGTKRDIQSANYWYKKNKSLLKTNKSPDHINPELKKILDDERFKLSWIDYKNLKNIKERGKGGLATQEFIQELKNYCEIGYENPSFLNCHGVSRNDDGDYIIAMMIAQKGSLRQNLVEVSQLEWRDKLNILN
;
A
#
# COMPACT_ATOMS: atom_id res chain seq x y z
N MET A 1 -9.29 -3.06 -6.07
CA MET A 1 -9.07 -2.47 -7.43
C MET A 1 -7.59 -2.22 -7.73
N GLN A 2 -6.78 -1.75 -6.78
CA GLN A 2 -5.34 -1.52 -6.99
C GLN A 2 -4.58 -2.78 -7.46
N ASN A 3 -4.89 -3.95 -6.89
CA ASN A 3 -4.22 -5.21 -7.25
C ASN A 3 -4.46 -5.62 -8.71
N VAL A 4 -5.65 -5.35 -9.26
CA VAL A 4 -5.98 -5.64 -10.67
C VAL A 4 -5.16 -4.77 -11.62
N SER A 5 -4.94 -3.50 -11.26
CA SER A 5 -4.10 -2.61 -12.07
C SER A 5 -2.64 -3.09 -12.14
N LEU A 6 -2.13 -3.70 -11.08
CA LEU A 6 -0.76 -4.25 -11.02
C LEU A 6 -0.62 -5.50 -11.88
N CYS A 7 -1.64 -6.38 -11.90
CA CYS A 7 -1.66 -7.55 -12.78
C CYS A 7 -1.47 -7.15 -14.25
N TYR A 8 -2.23 -6.16 -14.72
CA TYR A 8 -2.08 -5.64 -16.08
C TYR A 8 -0.79 -4.84 -16.30
N HIS A 9 -0.24 -4.18 -15.28
CA HIS A 9 0.99 -3.40 -15.41
C HIS A 9 2.24 -4.27 -15.58
N PHE A 10 2.32 -5.35 -14.80
CA PHE A 10 3.48 -6.23 -14.74
C PHE A 10 3.27 -7.55 -15.49
N GLY A 11 2.10 -7.76 -16.10
CA GLY A 11 1.80 -9.02 -16.80
C GLY A 11 1.70 -10.19 -15.82
N ILE A 12 1.26 -9.91 -14.59
CA ILE A 12 1.01 -10.96 -13.61
C ILE A 12 -0.31 -11.59 -14.04
N GLY A 13 -0.24 -12.56 -14.95
CA GLY A 13 -1.32 -13.52 -15.30
C GLY A 13 -2.28 -12.97 -16.32
N VAL A 14 -2.28 -11.65 -16.31
CA VAL A 14 -2.40 -10.73 -17.40
C VAL A 14 -1.45 -11.00 -18.57
N GLU A 15 -1.84 -10.80 -19.82
CA GLU A 15 -0.89 -10.11 -20.71
C GLU A 15 -0.71 -8.67 -20.22
N ILE A 16 0.49 -8.10 -20.40
CA ILE A 16 0.75 -6.70 -20.07
C ILE A 16 -0.21 -5.84 -20.88
N ASN A 17 -0.98 -5.01 -20.18
CA ASN A 17 -1.89 -4.06 -20.81
C ASN A 17 -1.94 -2.77 -19.99
N TYR A 18 -1.12 -1.80 -20.40
CA TYR A 18 -1.03 -0.54 -19.68
C TYR A 18 -2.34 0.25 -19.71
N GLN A 19 -3.14 0.14 -20.78
CA GLN A 19 -4.41 0.85 -20.89
C GLN A 19 -5.42 0.34 -19.86
N LYS A 20 -5.61 -0.98 -19.75
CA LYS A 20 -6.44 -1.57 -18.70
C LYS A 20 -5.89 -1.24 -17.30
N SER A 21 -4.58 -1.31 -17.11
CA SER A 21 -3.94 -0.90 -15.85
C SER A 21 -4.31 0.54 -15.46
N PHE A 22 -4.25 1.46 -16.42
CA PHE A 22 -4.64 2.85 -16.24
C PHE A 22 -6.13 3.00 -15.89
N GLU A 23 -7.03 2.32 -16.61
CA GLU A 23 -8.47 2.35 -16.35
C GLU A 23 -8.82 1.91 -14.91
N TYR A 24 -8.20 0.83 -14.42
CA TYR A 24 -8.41 0.37 -13.04
C TYR A 24 -7.84 1.35 -12.01
N CYS A 25 -6.65 1.93 -12.26
CA CYS A 25 -6.10 3.00 -11.43
C CYS A 25 -7.05 4.21 -11.37
N LYS A 26 -7.60 4.59 -12.53
CA LYS A 26 -8.49 5.73 -12.70
C LYS A 26 -9.81 5.52 -11.96
N ARG A 27 -10.44 4.35 -12.11
CA ARG A 27 -11.63 3.98 -11.34
C ARG A 27 -11.36 4.01 -9.83
N SER A 28 -10.19 3.53 -9.39
CA SER A 28 -9.80 3.61 -7.98
C SER A 28 -9.66 5.05 -7.50
N ALA A 29 -9.06 5.92 -8.31
CA ALA A 29 -8.93 7.35 -8.02
C ALA A 29 -10.29 8.05 -7.93
N ASP A 30 -11.21 7.72 -8.85
CA ASP A 30 -12.55 8.30 -8.91
C ASP A 30 -13.42 7.89 -7.70
N LEU A 31 -13.11 6.74 -7.08
CA LEU A 31 -13.69 6.31 -5.80
C LEU A 31 -13.01 6.95 -4.57
N GLY A 32 -12.15 7.96 -4.76
CA GLY A 32 -11.50 8.67 -3.66
C GLY A 32 -10.31 7.94 -3.05
N ASN A 33 -9.75 6.91 -3.70
CA ASN A 33 -8.57 6.23 -3.18
C ASN A 33 -7.29 7.02 -3.51
N GLU A 34 -6.55 7.41 -2.48
CA GLU A 34 -5.34 8.21 -2.58
C GLU A 34 -4.20 7.48 -3.30
N ASN A 35 -4.05 6.16 -3.06
CA ASN A 35 -3.07 5.35 -3.80
C ASN A 35 -3.44 5.23 -5.28
N GLY A 36 -4.74 5.16 -5.61
CA GLY A 36 -5.26 5.16 -6.98
C GLY A 36 -4.91 6.47 -7.69
N MET A 37 -5.15 7.61 -7.04
CA MET A 37 -4.76 8.93 -7.56
C MET A 37 -3.25 9.01 -7.80
N ASN A 38 -2.41 8.53 -6.88
CA ASN A 38 -0.95 8.51 -7.07
C ASN A 38 -0.55 7.65 -8.29
N SER A 39 -1.18 6.48 -8.47
CA SER A 39 -0.92 5.62 -9.62
C SER A 39 -1.35 6.25 -10.94
N VAL A 40 -2.49 6.95 -10.98
CA VAL A 40 -2.91 7.74 -12.15
C VAL A 40 -1.88 8.82 -12.48
N GLY A 41 -1.37 9.52 -11.45
CA GLY A 41 -0.28 10.49 -11.63
C GLY A 41 0.98 9.87 -12.26
N LYS A 42 1.34 8.64 -11.87
CA LYS A 42 2.46 7.90 -12.48
C LYS A 42 2.20 7.52 -13.93
N CYS A 43 0.98 7.10 -14.26
CA CYS A 43 0.60 6.79 -15.63
C CYS A 43 0.76 8.00 -16.55
N TYR A 44 0.24 9.17 -16.15
CA TYR A 44 0.42 10.42 -16.90
C TYR A 44 1.87 10.87 -16.99
N LYS A 45 2.68 10.70 -15.93
CA LYS A 45 4.10 11.06 -15.95
C LYS A 45 4.91 10.23 -16.95
N HIS A 46 4.57 8.94 -17.10
CA HIS A 46 5.36 7.98 -17.87
C HIS A 46 4.71 7.53 -19.19
N GLY A 47 3.54 8.08 -19.54
CA GLY A 47 2.80 7.68 -20.73
C GLY A 47 2.33 6.21 -20.70
N LYS A 48 2.01 5.67 -19.52
CA LYS A 48 1.65 4.25 -19.36
C LYS A 48 0.15 4.07 -19.41
N GLY A 49 -0.36 3.66 -20.58
CA GLY A 49 -1.78 3.40 -20.81
C GLY A 49 -2.61 4.65 -21.09
N VAL A 50 -1.95 5.80 -21.15
CA VAL A 50 -2.48 7.12 -21.44
C VAL A 50 -1.35 7.96 -22.00
N ASP A 51 -1.65 8.99 -22.79
CA ASP A 51 -0.64 9.92 -23.27
C ASP A 51 0.07 10.61 -22.10
N GLN A 52 1.37 10.85 -22.28
CA GLN A 52 2.17 11.50 -21.27
C GLN A 52 1.72 12.96 -21.08
N ASP A 53 1.40 13.34 -19.85
CA ASP A 53 0.95 14.68 -19.51
C ASP A 53 1.43 15.03 -18.09
N ASN A 54 2.52 15.81 -18.01
CA ASN A 54 3.11 16.17 -16.73
C ASN A 54 2.20 17.10 -15.90
N ASN A 55 1.34 17.91 -16.52
CA ASN A 55 0.43 18.80 -15.80
C ASN A 55 -0.65 17.97 -15.10
N LYS A 56 -1.27 17.02 -15.82
CA LYS A 56 -2.21 16.07 -15.20
C LYS A 56 -1.53 15.22 -14.14
N ALA A 57 -0.31 14.74 -14.39
CA ALA A 57 0.44 13.99 -13.40
C ALA A 57 0.58 14.76 -12.08
N PHE A 58 0.96 16.03 -12.17
CA PHE A 58 1.06 16.93 -11.02
C PHE A 58 -0.27 17.10 -10.29
N GLU A 59 -1.38 17.36 -10.99
CA GLU A 59 -2.71 17.50 -10.38
C GLU A 59 -3.13 16.26 -9.58
N TYR A 60 -2.91 15.06 -10.12
CA TYR A 60 -3.24 13.81 -9.42
C TYR A 60 -2.32 13.57 -8.22
N TYR A 61 -1.04 13.87 -8.34
CA TYR A 61 -0.13 13.80 -7.20
C TYR A 61 -0.52 14.79 -6.11
N GLU A 62 -0.91 16.02 -6.44
CA GLU A 62 -1.31 17.02 -5.46
C GLU A 62 -2.61 16.63 -4.74
N LYS A 63 -3.62 16.16 -5.47
CA LYS A 63 -4.86 15.60 -4.88
C LYS A 63 -4.55 14.45 -3.92
N SER A 64 -3.76 13.49 -4.37
CA SER A 64 -3.34 12.33 -3.56
C SER A 64 -2.52 12.73 -2.32
N ALA A 65 -1.60 13.69 -2.47
CA ALA A 65 -0.77 14.21 -1.38
C ALA A 65 -1.61 14.96 -0.33
N ASN A 66 -2.61 15.72 -0.76
CA ASN A 66 -3.56 16.38 0.14
C ASN A 66 -4.40 15.37 0.95
N MET A 67 -4.64 14.18 0.40
CA MET A 67 -5.30 13.06 1.09
C MET A 67 -4.36 12.22 1.98
N GLY A 68 -3.09 12.62 2.13
CA GLY A 68 -2.14 11.95 3.02
C GLY A 68 -1.24 10.91 2.36
N ASN A 69 -1.30 10.73 1.03
CA ASN A 69 -0.44 9.75 0.36
C ASN A 69 1.03 10.19 0.38
N LYS A 70 1.87 9.42 1.08
CA LYS A 70 3.29 9.73 1.25
C LYS A 70 4.06 9.71 -0.07
N GLY A 71 3.78 8.72 -0.94
CA GLY A 71 4.42 8.63 -2.25
C GLY A 71 4.09 9.84 -3.13
N ALA A 72 2.84 10.28 -3.10
CA ALA A 72 2.41 11.46 -3.82
C ALA A 72 3.03 12.75 -3.27
N MET A 73 3.14 12.92 -1.94
CA MET A 73 3.82 14.08 -1.35
C MET A 73 5.28 14.19 -1.83
N TYR A 74 5.99 13.07 -1.92
CA TYR A 74 7.35 13.04 -2.47
C TYR A 74 7.37 13.43 -3.95
N ASN A 75 6.41 12.94 -4.74
CA ASN A 75 6.27 13.29 -6.15
C ASN A 75 5.95 14.78 -6.35
N VAL A 76 5.03 15.36 -5.57
CA VAL A 76 4.70 16.80 -5.57
C VAL A 76 5.93 17.64 -5.24
N ALA A 77 6.70 17.25 -4.21
CA ALA A 77 7.93 17.94 -3.85
C ALA A 77 8.95 17.90 -5.01
N GLY A 78 9.09 16.76 -5.68
CA GLY A 78 9.93 16.61 -6.88
C GLY A 78 9.45 17.46 -8.07
N CYS A 79 8.13 17.53 -8.29
CA CYS A 79 7.53 18.37 -9.33
C CYS A 79 7.84 19.86 -9.10
N TYR A 80 7.62 20.38 -7.89
CA TYR A 80 7.96 21.76 -7.55
C TYR A 80 9.47 22.03 -7.62
N ARG A 81 10.31 21.09 -7.17
CA ARG A 81 11.77 21.25 -7.23
C ARG A 81 12.30 21.39 -8.66
N ASN A 82 11.74 20.60 -9.58
CA ASN A 82 12.23 20.47 -10.95
C ASN A 82 11.39 21.24 -11.98
N GLY A 83 10.25 21.82 -11.59
CA GLY A 83 9.31 22.47 -12.50
C GLY A 83 8.61 21.50 -13.46
N ILE A 84 8.26 20.30 -12.99
CA ILE A 84 7.59 19.27 -13.81
C ILE A 84 6.09 19.35 -13.57
N GLY A 85 5.32 19.72 -14.60
CA GLY A 85 3.86 19.84 -14.50
C GLY A 85 3.37 21.06 -13.71
N THR A 86 4.31 21.89 -13.24
CA THR A 86 4.09 23.11 -12.47
C THR A 86 5.30 24.02 -12.60
N LYS A 87 5.22 25.26 -12.13
CA LYS A 87 6.38 26.16 -12.07
C LYS A 87 7.34 25.68 -10.97
N ARG A 88 8.64 25.85 -11.23
CA ARG A 88 9.66 25.55 -10.21
C ARG A 88 9.48 26.45 -9.00
N ASP A 89 9.35 25.83 -7.83
CA ASP A 89 9.21 26.50 -6.54
C ASP A 89 9.89 25.69 -5.42
N ILE A 90 11.02 26.20 -4.93
CA ILE A 90 11.81 25.52 -3.90
C ILE A 90 11.12 25.59 -2.53
N GLN A 91 10.36 26.65 -2.24
CA GLN A 91 9.66 26.78 -0.96
C GLN A 91 8.55 25.73 -0.84
N SER A 92 7.73 25.59 -1.89
CA SER A 92 6.69 24.56 -1.96
C SER A 92 7.30 23.15 -1.92
N ALA A 93 8.41 22.90 -2.62
CA ALA A 93 9.10 21.61 -2.53
C ALA A 93 9.54 21.28 -1.10
N ASN A 94 10.17 22.23 -0.39
CA ASN A 94 10.62 22.05 0.98
C ASN A 94 9.46 21.81 1.96
N TYR A 95 8.34 22.51 1.77
CA TYR A 95 7.11 22.29 2.55
C TYR A 95 6.64 20.84 2.43
N TRP A 96 6.52 20.32 1.20
CA TRP A 96 6.05 18.95 0.97
C TRP A 96 7.04 17.90 1.47
N TYR A 97 8.35 18.10 1.31
CA TYR A 97 9.35 17.21 1.90
C TYR A 97 9.29 17.18 3.43
N LYS A 98 9.13 18.35 4.07
CA LYS A 98 9.02 18.43 5.54
C LYS A 98 7.75 17.73 6.04
N LYS A 99 6.61 17.96 5.36
CA LYS A 99 5.33 17.32 5.66
C LYS A 99 5.40 15.80 5.51
N ASN A 100 6.03 15.31 4.45
CA ASN A 100 6.28 13.88 4.25
C ASN A 100 7.13 13.30 5.40
N LYS A 101 8.24 13.96 5.76
CA LYS A 101 9.14 13.52 6.84
C LYS A 101 8.47 13.53 8.21
N SER A 102 7.63 14.52 8.52
CA SER A 102 6.88 14.53 9.79
C SER A 102 5.92 13.34 9.89
N LEU A 103 5.28 12.94 8.79
CA LEU A 103 4.42 11.75 8.73
C LEU A 103 5.18 10.42 8.81
N LEU A 104 6.49 10.42 8.52
CA LEU A 104 7.35 9.27 8.81
C LEU A 104 7.69 9.21 10.30
N LYS A 105 7.93 10.36 10.95
CA LYS A 105 8.22 10.43 12.40
C LYS A 105 7.03 10.03 13.29
N THR A 106 5.80 10.31 12.88
CA THR A 106 4.58 9.93 13.62
C THR A 106 4.23 8.45 13.52
N ASN A 107 4.86 7.71 12.60
CA ASN A 107 4.65 6.27 12.44
C ASN A 107 5.59 5.42 13.29
N LYS A 108 6.41 6.02 14.17
CA LYS A 108 7.25 5.26 15.09
C LYS A 108 6.38 4.37 15.97
N SER A 109 6.78 3.12 16.05
CA SER A 109 6.11 2.13 16.88
C SER A 109 6.16 2.53 18.35
N PRO A 110 5.11 2.27 19.15
CA PRO A 110 5.12 2.66 20.56
C PRO A 110 6.30 2.04 21.32
N ASP A 111 6.88 2.77 22.26
CA ASP A 111 8.06 2.30 22.99
C ASP A 111 7.78 1.09 23.91
N HIS A 112 6.51 0.82 24.22
CA HIS A 112 6.08 -0.23 25.14
C HIS A 112 5.79 -1.58 24.46
N ILE A 113 6.02 -1.71 23.16
CA ILE A 113 5.81 -2.98 22.44
C ILE A 113 7.07 -3.85 22.46
N ASN A 114 6.94 -5.11 22.04
CA ASN A 114 8.07 -6.03 21.95
C ASN A 114 9.24 -5.42 21.12
N PRO A 115 10.49 -5.43 21.60
CA PRO A 115 11.63 -4.81 20.89
C PRO A 115 11.91 -5.38 19.50
N GLU A 116 11.70 -6.67 19.27
CA GLU A 116 11.85 -7.27 17.94
C GLU A 116 10.73 -6.84 17.00
N LEU A 117 9.50 -6.78 17.50
CA LEU A 117 8.37 -6.24 16.73
C LEU A 117 8.60 -4.77 16.37
N LYS A 118 9.11 -3.97 17.31
CA LYS A 118 9.50 -2.58 17.07
C LYS A 118 10.53 -2.46 15.95
N LYS A 119 11.56 -3.30 15.94
CA LYS A 119 12.56 -3.32 14.84
C LYS A 119 11.92 -3.60 13.49
N ILE A 120 10.97 -4.53 13.41
CA ILE A 120 10.26 -4.87 12.17
C ILE A 120 9.37 -3.70 11.71
N LEU A 121 8.62 -3.10 12.62
CA LEU A 121 7.72 -1.98 12.30
C LEU A 121 8.47 -0.69 11.93
N ASP A 122 9.63 -0.46 12.54
CA ASP A 122 10.49 0.68 12.23
C ASP A 122 11.38 0.44 10.99
N ASP A 123 11.36 -0.77 10.40
CA ASP A 123 12.10 -1.10 9.16
C ASP A 123 11.35 -0.56 7.94
N GLU A 124 11.93 0.47 7.31
CA GLU A 124 11.35 1.17 6.17
C GLU A 124 11.10 0.25 4.95
N ARG A 125 11.74 -0.93 4.88
CA ARG A 125 11.54 -1.90 3.79
C ARG A 125 10.12 -2.46 3.78
N PHE A 126 9.54 -2.71 4.95
CA PHE A 126 8.23 -3.39 5.06
C PHE A 126 7.04 -2.44 5.03
N LYS A 127 7.27 -1.13 5.21
CA LYS A 127 6.24 -0.07 5.19
C LYS A 127 5.05 -0.35 6.11
N LEU A 128 5.29 -1.07 7.21
CA LEU A 128 4.29 -1.36 8.23
C LEU A 128 4.09 -0.13 9.13
N SER A 129 2.93 -0.06 9.79
CA SER A 129 2.65 0.98 10.78
C SER A 129 2.06 0.37 12.04
N TRP A 130 2.30 0.98 13.20
CA TRP A 130 1.46 0.70 14.35
C TRP A 130 0.09 1.34 14.16
N ILE A 131 -0.97 0.57 14.38
CA ILE A 131 -2.35 1.06 14.32
C ILE A 131 -2.93 0.93 15.72
N ASP A 132 -3.42 2.03 16.29
CA ASP A 132 -4.18 1.98 17.53
C ASP A 132 -5.45 1.14 17.30
N TYR A 133 -5.66 0.14 18.14
CA TYR A 133 -6.79 -0.77 18.07
C TYR A 133 -8.13 -0.03 18.03
N LYS A 134 -8.23 1.09 18.75
CA LYS A 134 -9.45 1.92 18.81
C LYS A 134 -9.79 2.58 17.47
N ASN A 135 -8.81 2.71 16.57
CA ASN A 135 -9.00 3.27 15.24
C ASN A 135 -9.45 2.22 14.21
N LEU A 136 -9.42 0.93 14.55
CA LEU A 136 -9.89 -0.13 13.67
C LEU A 136 -11.43 -0.18 13.68
N LYS A 137 -12.04 -0.07 12.49
CA LYS A 137 -13.50 -0.22 12.29
C LYS A 137 -13.78 -1.49 11.49
N ASN A 138 -14.91 -2.16 11.78
CA ASN A 138 -15.36 -3.40 11.11
C ASN A 138 -14.39 -4.59 11.26
N ILE A 139 -13.88 -4.82 12.47
CA ILE A 139 -12.99 -5.95 12.78
C ILE A 139 -13.77 -7.27 12.59
N LYS A 140 -13.37 -8.09 11.63
CA LYS A 140 -13.82 -9.47 11.49
C LYS A 140 -12.70 -10.40 11.92
N GLU A 141 -12.84 -10.97 13.11
CA GLU A 141 -11.90 -11.97 13.61
C GLU A 141 -11.97 -13.24 12.73
N ARG A 142 -10.85 -13.62 12.12
CA ARG A 142 -10.75 -14.77 11.20
C ARG A 142 -9.97 -15.94 11.81
N GLY A 143 -9.87 -15.97 13.12
CA GLY A 143 -9.43 -17.12 13.91
C GLY A 143 -8.63 -16.71 15.14
N LYS A 144 -8.92 -17.37 16.26
CA LYS A 144 -8.14 -17.29 17.51
C LYS A 144 -6.99 -18.26 17.45
N GLY A 145 -5.79 -17.74 17.65
CA GLY A 145 -4.63 -18.53 18.04
C GLY A 145 -3.90 -17.69 19.07
N GLY A 146 -3.83 -18.16 20.30
CA GLY A 146 -2.95 -17.58 21.31
C GLY A 146 -1.51 -17.86 20.90
N LEU A 147 -1.01 -17.10 19.93
CA LEU A 147 0.37 -17.21 19.48
C LEU A 147 1.23 -16.55 20.55
N ALA A 148 2.19 -17.30 21.08
CA ALA A 148 3.23 -16.69 21.89
C ALA A 148 3.88 -15.56 21.07
N THR A 149 4.29 -14.46 21.70
CA THR A 149 4.79 -13.27 20.99
C THR A 149 5.91 -13.59 19.99
N GLN A 150 6.71 -14.63 20.23
CA GLN A 150 7.75 -15.11 19.31
C GLN A 150 7.18 -15.73 18.03
N GLU A 151 6.13 -16.53 18.11
CA GLU A 151 5.49 -17.16 16.95
C GLU A 151 4.83 -16.10 16.05
N PHE A 152 4.17 -15.12 16.65
CA PHE A 152 3.62 -13.96 15.94
C PHE A 152 4.70 -13.19 15.17
N ILE A 153 5.84 -12.93 15.81
CA ILE A 153 6.95 -12.20 15.19
C ILE A 153 7.52 -13.00 14.01
N GLN A 154 7.64 -14.32 14.14
CA GLN A 154 8.14 -15.16 13.06
C GLN A 154 7.18 -15.21 11.88
N GLU A 155 5.88 -15.32 12.14
CA GLU A 155 4.84 -15.27 11.09
C GLU A 155 4.87 -13.91 10.36
N LEU A 156 5.01 -12.81 11.09
CA LEU A 156 5.13 -11.47 10.51
C LEU A 156 6.40 -11.31 9.67
N LYS A 157 7.55 -11.86 10.09
CA LYS A 157 8.80 -11.86 9.30
C LYS A 157 8.61 -12.61 7.99
N ASN A 158 8.11 -13.85 8.04
CA ASN A 158 7.86 -14.66 6.85
C ASN A 158 6.89 -13.95 5.89
N TYR A 159 5.84 -13.32 6.43
CA TYR A 159 4.91 -12.51 5.65
C TYR A 159 5.60 -11.36 4.94
N CYS A 160 6.44 -10.62 5.65
CA CYS A 160 7.18 -9.48 5.11
C CYS A 160 8.13 -9.90 3.99
N GLU A 161 8.77 -11.06 4.13
CA GLU A 161 9.64 -11.65 3.10
C GLU A 161 8.83 -12.06 1.85
N ILE A 162 7.70 -12.75 2.03
CA ILE A 162 6.82 -13.16 0.92
C ILE A 162 6.22 -11.94 0.21
N GLY A 163 5.77 -10.93 0.97
CA GLY A 163 5.21 -9.69 0.42
C GLY A 163 6.27 -8.86 -0.32
N TYR A 164 7.55 -8.98 0.06
CA TYR A 164 8.66 -8.37 -0.66
C TYR A 164 8.92 -9.06 -2.00
N GLU A 165 8.90 -10.40 -2.04
CA GLU A 165 9.08 -11.17 -3.26
C GLU A 165 7.86 -11.10 -4.20
N ASN A 166 6.64 -10.99 -3.63
CA ASN A 166 5.37 -11.04 -4.35
C ASN A 166 4.37 -9.97 -3.85
N PRO A 167 4.61 -8.68 -4.15
CA PRO A 167 3.86 -7.55 -3.56
C PRO A 167 2.38 -7.43 -3.96
N SER A 168 1.88 -8.28 -4.86
CA SER A 168 0.51 -8.24 -5.36
C SER A 168 -0.51 -9.03 -4.52
N PHE A 169 -0.06 -9.93 -3.65
CA PHE A 169 -0.94 -10.90 -2.99
C PHE A 169 -1.49 -10.45 -1.63
N LEU A 170 -0.74 -9.65 -0.89
CA LEU A 170 -0.94 -9.47 0.55
C LEU A 170 -0.47 -8.07 0.97
N ASN A 171 -1.42 -7.17 1.23
CA ASN A 171 -1.13 -5.82 1.77
C ASN A 171 -1.38 -5.80 3.28
N CYS A 172 -0.31 -5.98 4.05
CA CYS A 172 -0.31 -5.68 5.49
C CYS A 172 -0.07 -4.18 5.64
N HIS A 173 -1.00 -3.51 6.33
CA HIS A 173 -0.90 -2.08 6.59
C HIS A 173 -0.29 -1.79 7.95
N GLY A 174 -0.30 -2.76 8.85
CA GLY A 174 0.22 -2.54 10.17
C GLY A 174 -0.07 -3.64 11.18
N VAL A 175 0.39 -3.40 12.38
CA VAL A 175 0.14 -4.23 13.55
C VAL A 175 -0.58 -3.39 14.59
N SER A 176 -1.53 -4.00 15.28
CA SER A 176 -2.27 -3.44 16.41
C SER A 176 -2.14 -4.37 17.61
N ARG A 177 -2.57 -3.92 18.78
CA ARG A 177 -2.69 -4.76 19.97
C ARG A 177 -4.04 -4.52 20.64
N ASN A 178 -4.81 -5.59 20.86
CA ASN A 178 -6.11 -5.49 21.51
C ASN A 178 -5.96 -5.23 23.02
N ASP A 179 -7.08 -4.98 23.69
CA ASP A 179 -7.12 -4.72 25.13
C ASP A 179 -6.72 -5.95 25.96
N ASP A 180 -6.84 -7.16 25.41
CA ASP A 180 -6.41 -8.42 26.01
C ASP A 180 -4.88 -8.64 25.92
N GLY A 181 -4.18 -7.78 25.18
CA GLY A 181 -2.72 -7.81 25.03
C GLY A 181 -2.20 -8.63 23.85
N ASP A 182 -3.08 -9.19 23.03
CA ASP A 182 -2.76 -9.94 21.81
C ASP A 182 -2.42 -9.00 20.65
N TYR A 183 -1.43 -9.39 19.85
CA TYR A 183 -1.07 -8.67 18.63
C TYR A 183 -1.95 -9.08 17.45
N ILE A 184 -2.36 -8.10 16.66
CA ILE A 184 -3.25 -8.23 15.51
C ILE A 184 -2.53 -7.70 14.27
N ILE A 185 -2.52 -8.49 13.19
CA ILE A 185 -2.09 -8.01 11.87
C ILE A 185 -3.28 -7.34 11.17
N ALA A 186 -3.14 -6.07 10.85
CA ALA A 186 -4.12 -5.31 10.08
C ALA A 186 -3.82 -5.43 8.59
N MET A 187 -4.64 -6.22 7.89
CA MET A 187 -4.51 -6.45 6.44
C MET A 187 -5.69 -5.87 5.67
N MET A 188 -5.44 -5.36 4.47
CA MET A 188 -6.51 -5.12 3.50
C MET A 188 -6.65 -6.36 2.63
N ILE A 189 -7.66 -7.16 2.95
CA ILE A 189 -8.05 -8.32 2.14
C ILE A 189 -9.12 -7.86 1.15
N ALA A 190 -8.91 -8.09 -0.15
CA ALA A 190 -9.99 -7.94 -1.14
C ALA A 190 -11.09 -8.97 -0.79
N GLN A 191 -12.33 -8.52 -0.57
CA GLN A 191 -13.43 -9.42 -0.23
C GLN A 191 -13.84 -10.27 -1.44
N LYS A 192 -13.45 -11.56 -1.46
CA LYS A 192 -14.34 -12.74 -1.33
C LYS A 192 -13.50 -14.03 -1.27
N GLY A 193 -13.93 -14.99 -0.44
CA GLY A 193 -13.25 -16.28 -0.21
C GLY A 193 -12.22 -16.20 0.93
N SER A 194 -12.36 -17.05 1.93
CA SER A 194 -11.50 -17.09 3.12
C SER A 194 -10.06 -17.43 2.73
N LEU A 195 -9.21 -16.42 2.52
CA LEU A 195 -7.79 -16.59 2.19
C LEU A 195 -7.06 -17.46 3.23
N ARG A 196 -7.55 -17.50 4.47
CA ARG A 196 -7.00 -18.32 5.56
C ARG A 196 -7.38 -19.81 5.47
N GLN A 197 -8.49 -20.16 4.83
CA GLN A 197 -8.85 -21.58 4.58
C GLN A 197 -8.18 -22.12 3.32
N ASN A 198 -7.89 -21.26 2.35
CA ASN A 198 -7.42 -21.68 1.03
C ASN A 198 -5.95 -21.30 0.77
N LEU A 199 -5.20 -20.83 1.77
CA LEU A 199 -3.82 -20.35 1.58
C LEU A 199 -2.88 -21.43 1.01
N VAL A 200 -3.11 -22.69 1.40
CA VAL A 200 -2.41 -23.87 0.88
C VAL A 200 -2.89 -24.26 -0.52
N GLU A 201 -4.17 -24.12 -0.83
CA GLU A 201 -4.72 -24.43 -2.16
C GLU A 201 -4.38 -23.34 -3.19
N VAL A 202 -4.42 -22.07 -2.78
CA VAL A 202 -4.07 -20.90 -3.60
C VAL A 202 -2.59 -20.87 -3.95
N SER A 203 -1.71 -21.40 -3.09
CA SER A 203 -0.30 -21.55 -3.43
C SER A 203 -0.06 -22.64 -4.49
N GLN A 204 -0.99 -23.60 -4.62
CA GLN A 204 -0.92 -24.73 -5.57
C GLN A 204 -1.65 -24.49 -6.90
N LEU A 205 -2.52 -23.47 -7.00
CA LEU A 205 -3.26 -23.17 -8.23
C LEU A 205 -2.36 -22.63 -9.36
N GLU A 206 -2.74 -22.95 -10.60
CA GLU A 206 -2.21 -22.32 -11.80
C GLU A 206 -2.67 -20.85 -11.90
N TRP A 207 -1.81 -20.01 -12.46
CA TRP A 207 -1.94 -18.57 -12.33
C TRP A 207 -3.18 -17.98 -13.03
N ARG A 208 -3.63 -18.62 -14.12
CA ARG A 208 -4.83 -18.23 -14.87
C ARG A 208 -6.11 -18.40 -14.05
N ASP A 209 -6.15 -19.36 -13.14
CA ASP A 209 -7.32 -19.64 -12.31
C ASP A 209 -7.42 -18.70 -11.10
N LYS A 210 -6.28 -18.18 -10.62
CA LYS A 210 -6.24 -17.18 -9.54
C LYS A 210 -6.89 -15.85 -9.95
N LEU A 211 -6.90 -15.53 -11.24
CA LEU A 211 -7.57 -14.33 -11.77
C LEU A 211 -9.10 -14.40 -11.67
N ASN A 212 -9.68 -15.60 -11.77
CA ASN A 212 -11.12 -15.80 -11.67
C ASN A 212 -11.65 -15.58 -10.24
N ILE A 213 -10.76 -15.59 -9.24
CA ILE A 213 -11.08 -15.29 -7.84
C ILE A 213 -11.14 -13.77 -7.59
N LEU A 214 -10.55 -12.96 -8.48
CA LEU A 214 -10.40 -11.50 -8.33
C LEU A 214 -11.42 -10.68 -9.15
N ASN A 215 -12.23 -11.32 -10.00
CA ASN A 215 -13.34 -10.72 -10.75
C ASN A 215 -14.68 -10.92 -10.02
#